data_AF-T1BZ63-F1
#
_entry.id   AF-T1BZ63-F1
#
_cell.length_a   1.000
_cell.length_b   1.000
_cell.length_c   1.000
_cell.angle_alpha   90.00
_cell.angle_beta   90.00
_cell.angle_gamma   90.00
#
_symmetry.space_group_name_H-M   'P 1'
#
loop_
_entity.id
_entity.type
_entity.pdbx_description
1 polymer ?
#
loop_
_entity_poly.entity_id
_entity_poly.type
_entity_poly.pdbx_seq_one_letter_code
_entity_poly.pdbx_strand_id
1 'polypeptide(L)'
;GVSARLVCAAVPRAQVVSGWDLARRAPKAALRAAPAGSVYWFDATQVNGGTALIAALLKLAAEGFGCVSGYPDRARLAEGFNNVMIANWAIQ
;
A
#
# COMPACT_ATOMS: atom_id res chain seq x y z
N GLY A 1 6.29 16.03 2.48
CA GLY A 1 5.38 14.94 2.07
C GLY A 1 4.25 15.52 1.25
N VAL A 2 3.55 14.68 0.49
CA VAL A 2 2.38 15.07 -0.31
C VAL A 2 1.13 14.47 0.35
N SER A 3 -0.01 15.15 0.30
CA SER A 3 -1.28 14.67 0.85
C SER A 3 -2.40 14.72 -0.21
N ALA A 4 -3.29 13.74 -0.20
CA ALA A 4 -4.45 13.69 -1.07
C ALA A 4 -5.67 13.22 -0.26
N ARG A 5 -6.88 13.54 -0.74
CA ARG A 5 -8.12 13.15 -0.07
C ARG A 5 -8.60 11.80 -0.60
N LEU A 6 -8.81 10.81 0.26
CA LEU A 6 -9.50 9.56 -0.12
C LEU A 6 -10.97 9.86 -0.43
N VAL A 7 -11.45 9.47 -1.60
CA VAL A 7 -12.84 9.73 -2.04
C VAL A 7 -13.68 8.46 -2.14
N CYS A 8 -13.09 7.35 -2.52
CA CYS A 8 -13.77 6.07 -2.66
C CYS A 8 -12.77 4.93 -2.43
N ALA A 9 -13.26 3.76 -2.03
CA ALA A 9 -12.47 2.54 -2.01
C ALA A 9 -13.34 1.32 -2.34
N ALA A 10 -12.79 0.40 -3.13
CA ALA A 10 -13.35 -0.91 -3.40
C ALA A 10 -12.45 -1.94 -2.73
N VAL A 11 -12.82 -2.34 -1.51
CA VAL A 11 -12.02 -3.23 -0.65
C VAL A 11 -12.89 -4.42 -0.26
N PRO A 12 -12.56 -5.64 -0.74
CA PRO A 12 -13.27 -6.84 -0.31
C PRO A 12 -13.04 -7.12 1.17
N ARG A 13 -13.70 -8.16 1.69
CA ARG A 13 -13.50 -8.60 3.08
C ARG A 13 -12.02 -8.80 3.37
N ALA A 14 -11.52 -8.15 4.41
CA ALA A 14 -10.15 -8.28 4.86
C ALA A 14 -9.78 -9.76 5.09
N GLN A 15 -8.57 -10.12 4.64
CA GLN A 15 -8.02 -11.46 4.80
C GLN A 15 -7.12 -11.51 6.03
N VAL A 16 -7.08 -12.66 6.71
CA VAL A 16 -6.11 -12.92 7.78
C VAL A 16 -5.05 -13.83 7.20
N VAL A 17 -3.81 -13.33 7.13
CA VAL A 17 -2.68 -14.04 6.53
C VAL A 17 -1.64 -14.30 7.61
N SER A 18 -1.30 -15.57 7.79
CA SER A 18 -0.19 -16.04 8.62
C SER A 18 0.90 -16.60 7.71
N GLY A 19 1.48 -17.75 8.03
CA GLY A 19 2.55 -18.42 7.31
C GLY A 19 3.38 -19.24 8.29
N TRP A 20 4.30 -20.04 7.77
CA TRP A 20 5.24 -20.80 8.61
C TRP A 20 6.63 -20.16 8.52
N ASP A 21 7.22 -19.83 9.66
CA ASP A 21 8.61 -19.39 9.76
C ASP A 21 9.49 -20.64 9.87
N LEU A 22 10.17 -21.00 8.77
CA LEU A 22 11.04 -22.17 8.73
C LEU A 22 12.27 -22.05 9.64
N ALA A 23 12.77 -20.83 9.85
CA ALA A 23 13.95 -20.59 10.69
C ALA A 23 13.59 -20.78 12.17
N ARG A 24 12.41 -20.32 12.58
CA ARG A 24 11.92 -20.47 13.96
C ARG A 24 11.10 -21.75 14.20
N ARG A 25 10.77 -22.48 13.13
CA ARG A 25 9.88 -23.66 13.14
C ARG A 25 8.56 -23.38 13.87
N ALA A 26 7.98 -22.21 13.59
CA ALA A 26 6.81 -21.70 14.29
C ALA A 26 5.88 -20.96 13.31
N PRO A 27 4.58 -20.82 13.62
CA PRO A 27 3.70 -19.98 12.83
C PRO A 27 4.11 -18.50 12.93
N LYS A 28 4.03 -17.79 11.82
CA LYS A 28 4.18 -16.33 11.77
C LYS A 28 2.95 -15.67 12.38
N ALA A 29 3.13 -14.48 12.95
CA ALA A 29 2.02 -13.67 13.43
C ALA A 29 0.96 -13.50 12.32
N ALA A 30 -0.29 -13.79 12.66
CA ALA A 30 -1.41 -13.62 11.76
C ALA A 30 -1.75 -12.12 11.65
N LEU A 31 -1.75 -11.59 10.44
CA LEU A 31 -2.03 -10.19 10.16
C LEU A 31 -3.29 -10.05 9.34
N ARG A 32 -4.10 -9.04 9.68
CA ARG A 32 -5.24 -8.66 8.88
C ARG A 32 -4.78 -7.74 7.75
N ALA A 33 -5.06 -8.10 6.50
CA ALA A 33 -4.62 -7.37 5.32
C ALA A 33 -5.81 -7.04 4.39
N ALA A 34 -5.68 -5.93 3.66
CA ALA A 34 -6.52 -5.67 2.51
C ALA A 34 -6.21 -6.72 1.42
N PRO A 35 -7.21 -7.37 0.80
CA PRO A 35 -6.95 -8.34 -0.25
C PRO A 35 -6.28 -7.71 -1.46
N ALA A 36 -5.50 -8.49 -2.21
CA ALA A 36 -4.99 -8.08 -3.51
C ALA A 36 -6.17 -7.69 -4.43
N GLY A 37 -5.96 -6.64 -5.24
CA GLY A 37 -7.02 -6.05 -6.08
C GLY A 37 -7.91 -5.04 -5.36
N SER A 38 -7.65 -4.72 -4.10
CA SER A 38 -8.29 -3.57 -3.44
C SER A 38 -7.87 -2.27 -4.12
N VAL A 39 -8.83 -1.39 -4.41
CA VAL A 39 -8.60 -0.10 -5.10
C VAL A 39 -8.99 1.06 -4.20
N TYR A 40 -8.15 2.09 -4.16
CA TYR A 40 -8.37 3.32 -3.40
C TYR A 40 -8.27 4.51 -4.35
N TRP A 41 -9.32 5.31 -4.43
CA TRP A 41 -9.37 6.50 -5.27
C TRP A 41 -9.10 7.74 -4.44
N PHE A 42 -8.14 8.55 -4.88
CA PHE A 42 -7.76 9.78 -4.21
C PHE A 42 -7.99 10.98 -5.11
N ASP A 43 -8.54 12.05 -4.54
CA ASP A 43 -8.58 13.38 -5.10
C ASP A 43 -7.31 14.14 -4.69
N ALA A 44 -6.49 14.47 -5.69
CA ALA A 44 -5.24 15.21 -5.54
C ALA A 44 -5.31 16.62 -6.15
N THR A 45 -6.51 17.16 -6.43
CA THR A 45 -6.69 18.48 -7.06
C THR A 45 -6.12 19.63 -6.23
N GLN A 46 -6.04 19.47 -4.90
CA GLN A 46 -5.50 20.46 -3.98
C GLN A 46 -3.98 20.34 -3.78
N VAL A 47 -3.31 19.40 -4.47
CA VAL A 47 -1.86 19.21 -4.34
C VAL A 47 -1.12 20.28 -5.12
N ASN A 48 -0.60 21.27 -4.40
CA ASN A 48 0.31 22.26 -4.96
C ASN A 48 1.66 21.61 -5.29
N GLY A 49 2.00 21.53 -6.57
CA GLY A 49 3.31 21.08 -7.06
C GLY A 49 3.29 19.75 -7.81
N GLY A 50 2.89 19.78 -9.10
CA GLY A 50 2.79 18.60 -9.96
C GLY A 50 4.06 17.74 -9.98
N THR A 51 5.25 18.35 -10.02
CA THR A 51 6.53 17.62 -10.01
C THR A 51 6.76 16.87 -8.68
N ALA A 52 6.38 17.46 -7.55
CA ALA A 52 6.54 16.83 -6.24
C ALA A 52 5.54 15.68 -6.04
N LEU A 53 4.31 15.83 -6.55
CA LEU A 53 3.32 14.76 -6.60
C LEU A 53 3.83 13.58 -7.43
N ILE A 54 4.30 13.84 -8.65
CA ILE A 54 4.82 12.81 -9.55
C ILE A 54 5.99 12.07 -8.89
N ALA A 55 6.96 12.80 -8.31
CA ALA A 55 8.09 12.19 -7.61
C ALA A 55 7.64 11.30 -6.43
N ALA A 56 6.64 11.76 -5.65
CA ALA A 56 6.09 10.98 -4.54
C ALA A 56 5.36 9.70 -5.02
N LEU A 57 4.60 9.79 -6.11
CA LEU A 57 3.91 8.64 -6.70
C LEU A 57 4.90 7.62 -7.29
N LEU A 58 5.94 8.09 -7.99
CA LEU A 58 7.00 7.21 -8.51
C LEU A 58 7.72 6.48 -7.37
N LYS A 59 8.04 7.19 -6.28
CA LYS A 59 8.62 6.57 -5.09
C LYS A 59 7.68 5.52 -4.47
N LEU A 60 6.39 5.85 -4.32
CA LEU A 60 5.40 4.93 -3.78
C LEU A 60 5.23 3.68 -4.66
N ALA A 61 5.25 3.83 -5.99
CA ALA A 61 5.19 2.71 -6.92
C ALA A 61 6.43 1.82 -6.85
N ALA A 62 7.62 2.40 -6.62
CA ALA A 62 8.88 1.65 -6.52
C ALA A 62 9.06 0.95 -5.16
N GLU A 63 8.62 1.58 -4.07
CA GLU A 63 8.91 1.12 -2.70
C GLU A 63 7.68 0.55 -1.96
N GLY A 64 6.48 0.71 -2.52
CA GLY A 64 5.22 0.39 -1.84
C GLY A 64 5.03 1.17 -0.53
N PHE A 65 4.16 0.69 0.36
CA PHE A 65 4.03 1.27 1.70
C PHE A 65 5.14 0.82 2.68
N GLY A 66 6.19 0.16 2.19
CA GLY A 66 7.31 -0.28 3.03
C GLY A 66 8.09 0.86 3.69
N CYS A 67 8.01 2.07 3.14
CA CYS A 67 8.65 3.27 3.66
C CYS A 67 7.73 4.18 4.51
N VAL A 68 6.45 3.84 4.64
CA VAL A 68 5.49 4.61 5.45
C VAL A 68 5.54 4.11 6.90
N SER A 69 6.39 4.78 7.68
CA SER A 69 6.67 4.70 9.13
C SER A 69 6.36 3.39 9.87
N GLY A 70 7.38 2.83 10.54
CA GLY A 70 7.23 1.91 11.67
C GLY A 70 6.64 0.54 11.37
N TYR A 71 6.16 0.27 10.15
CA TYR A 71 5.58 -1.02 9.78
C TYR A 71 6.67 -2.11 9.89
N PRO A 72 6.65 -2.95 10.93
CA PRO A 72 7.91 -3.45 11.48
C PRO A 72 8.36 -4.78 10.87
N ASP A 73 7.73 -5.26 9.79
CA ASP A 73 7.96 -6.62 9.30
C ASP A 73 8.56 -6.65 7.89
N ARG A 74 9.90 -6.54 7.84
CA ARG A 74 10.67 -6.71 6.59
C ARG A 74 10.41 -8.06 5.92
N ALA A 75 10.03 -9.09 6.66
CA ALA A 75 9.70 -10.38 6.06
C ALA A 75 8.41 -10.28 5.24
N ARG A 76 7.41 -9.53 5.71
CA ARG A 76 6.16 -9.30 4.94
C ARG A 76 6.39 -8.47 3.68
N LEU A 77 7.30 -7.50 3.73
CA LEU A 77 7.71 -6.78 2.53
C LEU A 77 8.39 -7.73 1.52
N ALA A 78 9.26 -8.63 1.98
CA ALA A 78 9.89 -9.64 1.13
C ALA A 78 8.88 -10.66 0.55
N GLU A 79 7.77 -10.90 1.25
CA GLU A 79 6.64 -11.71 0.76
C GLU A 79 5.74 -10.96 -0.25
N GLY A 80 5.98 -9.67 -0.49
CA GLY A 80 5.25 -8.85 -1.47
C GLY A 80 4.06 -8.08 -0.92
N PHE A 81 3.90 -7.98 0.40
CA PHE A 81 2.87 -7.14 1.00
C PHE A 81 3.10 -5.66 0.69
N ASN A 82 2.01 -4.88 0.69
CA ASN A 82 2.04 -3.43 0.58
C ASN A 82 2.59 -2.86 -0.74
N ASN A 83 2.71 -3.69 -1.77
CA ASN A 83 2.94 -3.25 -3.15
C ASN A 83 1.68 -2.62 -3.73
N VAL A 84 1.83 -1.56 -4.53
CA VAL A 84 0.72 -0.85 -5.15
C VAL A 84 0.99 -0.57 -6.62
N MET A 85 -0.09 -0.53 -7.39
CA MET A 85 -0.10 0.03 -8.74
C MET A 85 -0.85 1.36 -8.71
N ILE A 86 -0.33 2.34 -9.44
CA ILE A 86 -0.87 3.70 -9.49
C ILE A 86 -1.36 3.96 -10.90
N ALA A 87 -2.61 4.39 -11.01
CA ALA A 87 -3.21 4.80 -12.26
C ALA A 87 -3.95 6.12 -12.06
N ASN A 88 -4.00 6.93 -13.12
CA ASN A 88 -4.88 8.09 -13.15
C ASN A 88 -6.33 7.62 -13.28
N TRP A 89 -7.23 8.19 -12.49
CA TRP A 89 -8.66 7.96 -12.62
C TRP A 89 -9.31 9.31 -12.90
N ALA A 90 -9.70 9.52 -14.15
CA ALA A 90 -10.46 10.69 -14.53
C ALA A 90 -11.94 10.40 -14.30
N ILE A 91 -12.65 11.33 -13.67
CA ILE A 91 -14.08 11.47 -13.89
C ILE A 91 -14.17 12.15 -15.27
N GLN A 92 -14.58 11.42 -16.30
CA GLN A 92 -14.93 12.02 -17.59
C GLN A 92 -16.17 12.90 -17.45
#